data_AF-A0A379MZT8-F1
#
_entry.id   AF-A0A379MZT8-F1
#
_cell.length_a   1.000
_cell.length_b   1.000
_cell.length_c   1.000
_cell.angle_alpha   90.00
_cell.angle_beta   90.00
_cell.angle_gamma   90.00
#
_symmetry.space_group_name_H-M   'P 1'
#
loop_
_entity.id
_entity.type
_entity.pdbx_description
1 polymer ?
#
loop_
_entity_poly.entity_id
_entity_poly.type
_entity_poly.pdbx_seq_one_letter_code
_entity_poly.pdbx_strand_id
1 'polypeptide(L)'
;MIRLKTRAGHGFPRMPPGGGALARLWPPRPPAMHERRVHAARHLHGGAAVLALAVLGDSGIEHYRGSFRNKAMVTPLLTASVSLLSALHGLADQRPLPHRLRNAVHGLAALTGLIGTGFHVYNVLKRPGRLSFENLFYGAPLGAPAAMLLSGAVGLAAEQVREQPLDRLESLGLERREPLGDRELGQGIAALVAAGLLGTTAEAALLHFRGNFQNRAMYLPVLLPPAVAGLLGRAAARPDAPHASQRARGAS
;
A
#
# COMPACT_ATOMS: atom_id res chain seq x y z
N MET A 1 52.64 -73.69 -16.35
CA MET A 1 52.01 -73.12 -15.14
C MET A 1 52.60 -71.72 -14.99
N ILE A 2 51.93 -70.57 -15.13
CA ILE A 2 50.65 -70.09 -14.60
C ILE A 2 50.09 -68.96 -15.51
N ARG A 3 48.76 -68.82 -15.51
CA ARG A 3 47.90 -67.96 -16.32
C ARG A 3 47.87 -66.52 -15.80
N LEU A 4 48.10 -65.51 -16.65
CA LEU A 4 47.86 -64.09 -16.34
C LEU A 4 46.40 -63.70 -16.70
N LYS A 5 45.68 -63.15 -15.72
CA LYS A 5 44.29 -62.66 -15.84
C LYS A 5 44.34 -61.14 -15.77
N THR A 6 43.95 -60.47 -16.84
CA THR A 6 43.80 -59.02 -16.92
C THR A 6 42.64 -58.55 -16.04
N ARG A 7 42.88 -57.53 -15.20
CA ARG A 7 41.84 -56.88 -14.39
C ARG A 7 41.59 -55.49 -14.96
N ALA A 8 40.42 -55.31 -15.55
CA ALA A 8 39.86 -54.03 -15.94
C ALA A 8 39.20 -53.33 -14.74
N GLY A 9 39.20 -52.00 -14.77
CA GLY A 9 38.16 -51.18 -14.14
C GLY A 9 38.52 -50.48 -12.83
N HIS A 10 39.03 -49.24 -12.93
CA HIS A 10 38.75 -48.22 -11.92
C HIS A 10 37.72 -47.25 -12.52
N GLY A 11 36.44 -47.52 -12.20
CA GLY A 11 35.35 -46.59 -12.47
C GLY A 11 35.35 -45.49 -11.42
N PHE A 12 35.40 -44.24 -11.87
CA PHE A 12 35.00 -43.10 -11.05
C PHE A 12 33.52 -43.27 -10.64
N PRO A 13 33.14 -43.02 -9.37
CA PRO A 13 31.74 -43.01 -8.99
C PRO A 13 31.04 -41.88 -9.76
N ARG A 14 30.08 -42.25 -10.62
CA ARG A 14 29.11 -41.32 -11.20
C ARG A 14 28.31 -40.70 -10.04
N MET A 15 28.45 -39.40 -9.83
CA MET A 15 27.46 -38.66 -9.05
C MET A 15 26.10 -38.74 -9.77
N PRO A 16 24.99 -38.94 -9.03
CA PRO A 16 23.67 -38.81 -9.62
C PRO A 16 23.45 -37.36 -10.10
N PRO A 17 22.74 -37.11 -11.20
CA PRO A 17 22.35 -35.77 -11.60
C PRO A 17 21.30 -35.24 -10.62
N GLY A 18 21.76 -34.70 -9.49
CA GLY A 18 20.94 -34.10 -8.44
C GLY A 18 20.54 -32.64 -8.70
N GLY A 19 20.66 -32.15 -9.93
CA GLY A 19 20.30 -30.79 -10.32
C GLY A 19 18.96 -30.77 -11.05
N GLY A 20 17.84 -30.69 -10.33
CA GLY A 20 16.54 -30.51 -11.00
C GLY A 20 15.28 -30.68 -10.15
N ALA A 21 15.39 -31.18 -8.92
CA ALA A 21 14.21 -31.47 -8.11
C ALA A 21 13.70 -30.28 -7.27
N LEU A 22 14.52 -29.25 -7.01
CA LEU A 22 14.11 -28.11 -6.17
C LEU A 22 13.59 -26.90 -6.95
N ALA A 23 13.82 -26.83 -8.26
CA ALA A 23 13.27 -25.77 -9.12
C ALA A 23 11.78 -25.95 -9.46
N ARG A 24 11.13 -26.99 -8.92
CA ARG A 24 9.75 -27.40 -9.24
C ARG A 24 8.71 -27.06 -8.16
N LEU A 25 9.01 -26.18 -7.21
CA LEU A 25 8.04 -25.84 -6.16
C LEU A 25 7.14 -24.65 -6.52
N TRP A 26 7.41 -23.92 -7.60
CA TRP A 26 6.48 -22.90 -8.09
C TRP A 26 6.64 -22.69 -9.61
N PRO A 27 5.59 -22.88 -10.43
CA PRO A 27 5.68 -22.51 -11.84
C PRO A 27 5.92 -21.00 -11.94
N PRO A 28 6.80 -20.53 -12.85
CA PRO A 28 6.92 -19.10 -13.13
C PRO A 28 5.54 -18.54 -13.45
N ARG A 29 5.17 -17.42 -12.83
CA ARG A 29 3.87 -16.80 -13.10
C ARG A 29 3.77 -16.45 -14.58
N PRO A 30 2.59 -16.65 -15.21
CA PRO A 30 2.44 -16.33 -16.62
C PRO A 30 2.72 -14.84 -16.86
N PRO A 31 3.27 -14.44 -18.02
CA PRO A 31 3.61 -13.05 -18.34
C PRO A 31 2.45 -12.06 -18.11
N ALA A 32 1.21 -12.48 -18.41
CA ALA A 32 0.01 -11.69 -18.18
C ALA A 32 -0.28 -11.38 -16.70
N MET A 33 0.24 -12.16 -15.74
CA MET A 33 0.13 -11.84 -14.31
C MET A 33 1.17 -10.80 -13.88
N HIS A 34 2.38 -10.88 -14.41
CA HIS A 34 3.44 -9.90 -14.19
C HIS A 34 2.98 -8.51 -14.61
N GLU A 35 2.47 -8.38 -15.83
CA GLU A 35 1.97 -7.11 -16.38
C GLU A 35 0.83 -6.52 -15.53
N ARG A 36 -0.11 -7.38 -15.09
CA ARG A 36 -1.23 -6.95 -14.22
C ARG A 36 -0.74 -6.41 -12.87
N ARG A 37 0.27 -7.03 -12.27
CA ARG A 37 0.86 -6.57 -11.00
C ARG A 37 1.58 -5.24 -11.17
N VAL A 38 2.36 -5.09 -12.23
CA VAL A 38 3.03 -3.81 -12.54
C VAL A 38 2.00 -2.72 -12.79
N HIS A 39 0.95 -3.00 -13.56
CA HIS A 39 -0.13 -2.05 -13.81
C HIS A 39 -0.86 -1.63 -12.54
N ALA A 40 -1.18 -2.58 -11.65
CA ALA A 40 -1.80 -2.31 -10.36
C ALA A 40 -0.88 -1.48 -9.43
N ALA A 41 0.40 -1.83 -9.36
CA ALA A 41 1.39 -1.06 -8.61
C ALA A 41 1.48 0.38 -9.10
N ARG A 42 1.46 0.60 -10.43
CA ARG A 42 1.46 1.95 -11.01
C ARG A 42 0.21 2.74 -10.65
N HIS A 43 -0.98 2.12 -10.67
CA HIS A 43 -2.22 2.78 -10.23
C HIS A 43 -2.18 3.20 -8.76
N LEU A 44 -1.66 2.32 -7.89
CA LEU A 44 -1.49 2.61 -6.47
C LEU A 44 -0.49 3.76 -6.25
N HIS A 45 0.63 3.77 -6.99
CA HIS A 45 1.57 4.90 -6.98
C HIS A 45 0.93 6.21 -7.46
N GLY A 46 0.07 6.16 -8.48
CA GLY A 46 -0.72 7.30 -8.91
C GLY A 46 -1.61 7.85 -7.78
N GLY A 47 -2.32 6.98 -7.07
CA GLY A 47 -3.13 7.36 -5.90
C GLY A 47 -2.28 7.95 -4.76
N ALA A 48 -1.14 7.32 -4.45
CA ALA A 48 -0.21 7.82 -3.43
C ALA A 48 0.35 9.20 -3.79
N ALA A 49 0.65 9.45 -5.07
CA ALA A 49 1.11 10.75 -5.57
C ALA A 49 0.03 11.83 -5.42
N VAL A 50 -1.23 11.55 -5.79
CA VAL A 50 -2.34 12.50 -5.62
C VAL A 50 -2.53 12.85 -4.15
N LEU A 51 -2.50 11.85 -3.25
CA LEU A 51 -2.59 12.09 -1.81
C LEU A 51 -1.40 12.92 -1.30
N ALA A 52 -0.17 12.60 -1.68
CA ALA A 52 1.01 13.35 -1.27
C ALA A 52 0.98 14.81 -1.75
N LEU A 53 0.50 15.04 -2.99
CA LEU A 53 0.31 16.38 -3.53
C LEU A 53 -0.76 17.16 -2.76
N ALA A 54 -1.90 16.52 -2.45
CA ALA A 54 -2.96 17.14 -1.65
C ALA A 54 -2.44 17.52 -0.25
N VAL A 55 -1.70 16.63 0.41
CA VAL A 55 -1.06 16.90 1.71
C VAL A 55 -0.08 18.06 1.62
N LEU A 56 0.74 18.13 0.56
CA LEU A 56 1.71 19.20 0.37
C LEU A 56 1.01 20.57 0.23
N GLY A 57 -0.09 20.63 -0.52
CA GLY A 57 -0.91 21.83 -0.66
C GLY A 57 -1.60 22.24 0.65
N ASP A 58 -2.33 21.32 1.25
CA ASP A 58 -3.13 21.58 2.47
C ASP A 58 -2.23 21.91 3.67
N SER A 59 -1.24 21.06 3.94
CA SER A 59 -0.26 21.32 5.00
C SER A 59 0.53 22.58 4.74
N GLY A 60 0.85 22.89 3.48
CA GLY A 60 1.57 24.12 3.12
C GLY A 60 0.80 25.37 3.53
N ILE A 61 -0.49 25.43 3.17
CA ILE A 61 -1.37 26.56 3.50
C ILE A 61 -1.59 26.63 5.01
N GLU A 62 -2.00 25.53 5.65
CA GLU A 62 -2.38 25.53 7.07
C GLU A 62 -1.17 25.75 7.98
N HIS A 63 0.00 25.23 7.64
CA HIS A 63 1.20 25.48 8.44
C HIS A 63 1.78 26.88 8.23
N TYR A 64 1.60 27.45 7.03
CA TYR A 64 1.88 28.86 6.79
C TYR A 64 0.94 29.77 7.61
N ARG A 65 -0.37 29.47 7.66
CA ARG A 65 -1.33 30.17 8.54
C ARG A 65 -0.94 30.08 10.01
N GLY A 66 -0.40 28.93 10.43
CA GLY A 66 0.17 28.72 11.76
C GLY A 66 1.58 29.31 11.97
N SER A 67 2.11 30.01 10.96
CA SER A 67 3.45 30.63 10.92
C SER A 67 4.59 29.67 11.29
N PHE A 68 4.42 28.36 11.05
CA PHE A 68 5.38 27.32 11.47
C PHE A 68 5.85 27.45 12.92
N ARG A 69 4.95 27.87 13.83
CA ARG A 69 5.30 28.13 15.24
C ARG A 69 6.01 26.95 15.92
N ASN A 70 5.70 25.73 15.50
CA ASN A 70 6.48 24.54 15.82
C ASN A 70 7.32 24.11 14.61
N LYS A 71 8.63 23.99 14.78
CA LYS A 71 9.55 23.56 13.71
C LYS A 71 9.20 22.18 13.12
N ALA A 72 8.55 21.31 13.89
CA ALA A 72 8.06 20.01 13.40
C ALA A 72 7.01 20.14 12.26
N MET A 73 6.41 21.32 12.08
CA MET A 73 5.46 21.60 10.99
C MET A 73 6.12 21.58 9.61
N VAL A 74 7.45 21.65 9.52
CA VAL A 74 8.19 21.51 8.25
C VAL A 74 8.29 20.04 7.82
N THR A 75 8.31 19.10 8.77
CA THR A 75 8.42 17.66 8.50
C THR A 75 7.39 17.13 7.50
N PRO A 76 6.08 17.41 7.61
CA PRO A 76 5.11 16.95 6.63
C PRO A 76 5.35 17.51 5.23
N LEU A 77 5.89 18.73 5.07
CA LEU A 77 6.18 19.29 3.74
C LEU A 77 7.33 18.55 3.07
N LEU A 78 8.42 18.29 3.81
CA LEU A 78 9.56 17.54 3.32
C LEU A 78 9.17 16.10 2.97
N THR A 79 8.50 15.43 3.91
CA THR A 79 8.09 14.03 3.72
C THR A 79 7.05 13.89 2.61
N ALA A 80 6.09 14.80 2.47
CA ALA A 80 5.12 14.79 1.37
C ALA A 80 5.80 15.05 0.03
N SER A 81 6.76 15.98 -0.04
CA SER A 81 7.53 16.25 -1.27
C SER A 81 8.33 15.03 -1.71
N VAL A 82 9.05 14.38 -0.78
CA VAL A 82 9.84 13.18 -1.08
C VAL A 82 8.91 12.00 -1.43
N SER A 83 7.78 11.85 -0.73
CA SER A 83 6.77 10.82 -1.05
C SER A 83 6.17 11.03 -2.44
N LEU A 84 5.84 12.27 -2.81
CA LEU A 84 5.33 12.63 -4.13
C LEU A 84 6.31 12.26 -5.23
N LEU A 85 7.58 12.66 -5.11
CA LEU A 85 8.61 12.31 -6.09
C LEU A 85 8.82 10.79 -6.18
N SER A 86 8.80 10.09 -5.05
CA SER A 86 8.94 8.63 -5.00
C SER A 86 7.76 7.91 -5.65
N ALA A 87 6.54 8.41 -5.43
CA ALA A 87 5.32 7.90 -6.04
C ALA A 87 5.27 8.18 -7.56
N LEU A 88 5.66 9.38 -8.00
CA LEU A 88 5.79 9.70 -9.43
C LEU A 88 6.83 8.82 -10.12
N HIS A 89 7.96 8.57 -9.47
CA HIS A 89 8.94 7.58 -9.93
C HIS A 89 8.31 6.18 -10.02
N GLY A 90 7.53 5.76 -9.02
CA GLY A 90 6.79 4.50 -9.03
C GLY A 90 5.71 4.38 -10.10
N LEU A 91 5.09 5.48 -10.50
CA LEU A 91 4.13 5.55 -11.59
C LEU A 91 4.79 5.33 -12.96
N ALA A 92 6.04 5.74 -13.13
CA ALA A 92 6.84 5.53 -14.34
C ALA A 92 7.59 4.17 -14.35
N ASP A 93 7.77 3.54 -13.18
CA ASP A 93 8.60 2.35 -13.02
C ASP A 93 7.92 1.04 -13.45
N GLN A 94 8.42 0.44 -14.53
CA GLN A 94 7.91 -0.80 -15.11
C GLN A 94 8.55 -2.08 -14.55
N ARG A 95 9.51 -1.98 -13.63
CA ARG A 95 10.23 -3.16 -13.14
C ARG A 95 9.33 -4.11 -12.34
N PRO A 96 9.52 -5.44 -12.43
CA PRO A 96 8.74 -6.41 -11.64
C PRO A 96 8.86 -6.23 -10.15
N LEU A 97 10.06 -5.90 -9.70
CA LEU A 97 10.48 -6.04 -8.32
C LEU A 97 10.25 -4.74 -7.54
N PRO A 98 10.04 -4.83 -6.21
CA PRO A 98 9.95 -3.67 -5.34
C PRO A 98 11.27 -2.90 -5.26
N HIS A 99 11.17 -1.59 -5.07
CA HIS A 99 12.27 -0.67 -4.91
C HIS A 99 12.47 -0.32 -3.43
N ARG A 100 13.55 -0.83 -2.82
CA ARG A 100 13.80 -0.71 -1.36
C ARG A 100 13.72 0.72 -0.84
N LEU A 101 14.34 1.67 -1.56
CA LEU A 101 14.30 3.09 -1.16
C LEU A 101 12.88 3.68 -1.25
N ARG A 102 12.09 3.27 -2.24
CA ARG A 102 10.70 3.74 -2.39
C ARG A 102 9.84 3.20 -1.25
N ASN A 103 10.02 1.92 -0.93
CA ASN A 103 9.42 1.30 0.25
C ASN A 103 9.76 2.04 1.55
N ALA A 104 11.04 2.37 1.76
CA ALA A 104 11.46 3.14 2.93
C ALA A 104 10.82 4.53 2.97
N VAL A 105 10.76 5.24 1.83
CA VAL A 105 10.10 6.55 1.73
C VAL A 105 8.61 6.46 2.07
N HIS A 106 7.88 5.49 1.51
CA HIS A 106 6.47 5.32 1.81
C HIS A 106 6.22 4.89 3.26
N GLY A 107 7.10 4.09 3.85
CA GLY A 107 7.07 3.75 5.27
C GLY A 107 7.28 4.98 6.17
N LEU A 108 8.25 5.82 5.84
CA LEU A 108 8.49 7.08 6.55
C LEU A 108 7.31 8.05 6.39
N ALA A 109 6.71 8.11 5.20
CA ALA A 109 5.51 8.92 4.95
C ALA A 109 4.33 8.44 5.81
N ALA A 110 4.08 7.13 5.84
CA ALA A 110 3.03 6.52 6.66
C ALA A 110 3.25 6.84 8.15
N LEU A 111 4.47 6.64 8.65
CA LEU A 111 4.83 6.93 10.03
C LEU A 111 4.66 8.42 10.37
N THR A 112 5.08 9.31 9.47
CA THR A 112 4.92 10.76 9.65
C THR A 112 3.45 11.14 9.74
N GLY A 113 2.61 10.60 8.85
CA GLY A 113 1.17 10.81 8.89
C GLY A 113 0.52 10.29 10.17
N LEU A 114 0.92 9.11 10.65
CA LEU A 114 0.43 8.54 11.90
C LEU A 114 0.77 9.43 13.10
N ILE A 115 2.04 9.83 13.23
CA ILE A 115 2.52 10.73 14.29
C ILE A 115 1.80 12.08 14.20
N GLY A 116 1.71 12.66 12.99
CA GLY A 116 1.01 13.92 12.75
C GLY A 116 -0.48 13.85 13.13
N THR A 117 -1.15 12.73 12.85
CA THR A 117 -2.56 12.52 13.19
C THR A 117 -2.71 12.53 14.71
N GLY A 118 -1.83 11.84 15.43
CA GLY A 118 -1.78 11.88 16.90
C GLY A 118 -1.57 13.30 17.44
N PHE A 119 -0.62 14.06 16.88
CA PHE A 119 -0.38 15.44 17.29
C PHE A 119 -1.59 16.35 17.05
N HIS A 120 -2.27 16.20 15.92
CA HIS A 120 -3.44 17.02 15.57
C HIS A 120 -4.64 16.67 16.46
N VAL A 121 -4.91 15.38 16.67
CA VAL A 121 -5.95 14.91 17.61
C VAL A 121 -5.67 15.42 19.02
N TYR A 122 -4.44 15.30 19.52
CA TYR A 122 -4.06 15.84 20.83
C TYR A 122 -4.31 17.35 20.92
N ASN A 123 -3.95 18.11 19.89
CA ASN A 123 -4.14 19.56 19.87
C ASN A 123 -5.62 19.98 19.81
N VAL A 124 -6.50 19.18 19.24
CA VAL A 124 -7.95 19.38 19.30
C VAL A 124 -8.47 19.03 20.71
N LEU A 125 -8.11 17.87 21.24
CA LEU A 125 -8.62 17.37 22.52
C LEU A 125 -8.14 18.16 23.74
N LYS A 126 -6.97 18.80 23.67
CA LYS A 126 -6.47 19.63 24.78
C LYS A 126 -7.21 20.97 24.94
N ARG A 127 -7.96 21.41 23.93
CA ARG A 127 -8.72 22.66 23.99
C ARG A 127 -9.99 22.48 24.82
N PRO A 128 -10.46 23.51 25.54
CA PRO A 128 -11.81 23.52 26.12
C PRO A 128 -12.86 23.18 25.05
N GLY A 129 -13.85 22.38 25.40
CA GLY A 129 -14.87 21.90 24.45
C GLY A 129 -14.43 20.68 23.60
N ARG A 130 -13.16 20.26 23.61
CA ARG A 130 -12.66 19.02 22.97
C ARG A 130 -13.13 18.88 21.52
N LEU A 131 -13.99 17.91 21.22
CA LEU A 131 -14.55 17.64 19.88
C LEU A 131 -15.76 18.53 19.53
N SER A 132 -15.84 19.75 20.10
CA SER A 132 -16.87 20.72 19.72
C SER A 132 -16.72 21.13 18.26
N PHE A 133 -17.83 21.51 17.62
CA PHE A 133 -17.82 22.04 16.26
C PHE A 133 -16.82 23.19 16.08
N GLU A 134 -16.71 24.08 17.06
CA GLU A 134 -15.72 25.16 17.07
C GLU A 134 -14.28 24.62 16.90
N ASN A 135 -13.89 23.63 17.69
CA ASN A 135 -12.54 23.07 17.62
C ASN A 135 -12.33 22.23 16.35
N LEU A 136 -13.37 21.57 15.84
CA LEU A 136 -13.29 20.81 14.60
C LEU A 136 -13.20 21.74 13.37
N PHE A 137 -13.82 22.93 13.42
CA PHE A 137 -13.80 23.90 12.33
C PHE A 137 -12.55 24.79 12.32
N TYR A 138 -12.07 25.20 13.49
CA TYR A 138 -11.03 26.24 13.62
C TYR A 138 -9.76 25.73 14.32
N GLY A 139 -9.74 24.44 14.70
CA GLY A 139 -8.58 23.78 15.27
C GLY A 139 -7.60 23.25 14.22
N ALA A 140 -6.79 22.28 14.63
CA ALA A 140 -5.84 21.64 13.72
C ALA A 140 -6.61 20.67 12.78
N PRO A 141 -6.41 20.76 11.46
CA PRO A 141 -7.09 19.88 10.50
C PRO A 141 -6.64 18.42 10.68
N LEU A 142 -7.56 17.47 10.76
CA LEU A 142 -7.21 16.05 10.94
C LEU A 142 -6.81 15.37 9.61
N GLY A 143 -7.21 15.97 8.50
CA GLY A 143 -7.18 15.41 7.16
C GLY A 143 -5.80 15.26 6.59
N ALA A 144 -5.05 16.36 6.56
CA ALA A 144 -3.70 16.36 6.01
C ALA A 144 -2.80 15.25 6.60
N PRO A 145 -2.67 15.09 7.93
CA PRO A 145 -1.84 14.01 8.45
C PRO A 145 -2.43 12.60 8.21
N ALA A 146 -3.76 12.44 8.22
CA ALA A 146 -4.40 11.15 7.90
C ALA A 146 -4.20 10.77 6.41
N ALA A 147 -4.31 11.74 5.50
CA ALA A 147 -4.03 11.59 4.08
C ALA A 147 -2.55 11.28 3.82
N MET A 148 -1.64 11.81 4.64
CA MET A 148 -0.22 11.46 4.57
C MET A 148 0.04 10.01 5.00
N LEU A 149 -0.66 9.55 6.04
CA LEU A 149 -0.64 8.14 6.44
C LEU A 149 -1.15 7.25 5.30
N LEU A 150 -2.27 7.60 4.69
CA LEU A 150 -2.83 6.88 3.55
C LEU A 150 -1.92 6.89 2.32
N SER A 151 -1.30 8.03 1.99
CA SER A 151 -0.32 8.13 0.89
C SER A 151 0.82 7.12 1.08
N GLY A 152 1.41 7.08 2.28
CA GLY A 152 2.45 6.11 2.61
C GLY A 152 1.96 4.66 2.58
N ALA A 153 0.79 4.37 3.17
CA ALA A 153 0.23 3.02 3.19
C ALA A 153 -0.12 2.50 1.78
N VAL A 154 -0.69 3.33 0.93
CA VAL A 154 -0.98 2.99 -0.47
C VAL A 154 0.31 2.82 -1.28
N GLY A 155 1.32 3.67 -1.05
CA GLY A 155 2.64 3.52 -1.68
C GLY A 155 3.37 2.23 -1.26
N LEU A 156 3.26 1.83 0.01
CA LEU A 156 3.74 0.52 0.48
C LEU A 156 2.98 -0.64 -0.18
N ALA A 157 1.66 -0.53 -0.28
CA ALA A 157 0.85 -1.53 -0.96
C ALA A 157 1.23 -1.66 -2.44
N ALA A 158 1.57 -0.55 -3.10
CA ALA A 158 2.06 -0.55 -4.49
C ALA A 158 3.31 -1.41 -4.65
N GLU A 159 4.25 -1.35 -3.70
CA GLU A 159 5.45 -2.19 -3.69
C GLU A 159 5.19 -3.63 -3.26
N GLN A 160 4.18 -3.88 -2.42
CA GLN A 160 3.80 -5.23 -2.04
C GLN A 160 3.13 -6.01 -3.19
N VAL A 161 2.36 -5.32 -4.03
CA VAL A 161 1.71 -5.94 -5.21
C VAL A 161 2.74 -6.36 -6.27
N ARG A 162 3.89 -5.68 -6.35
CA ARG A 162 5.03 -6.06 -7.18
C ARG A 162 5.53 -7.47 -6.84
N GLU A 163 6.29 -8.06 -7.75
CA GLU A 163 6.86 -9.39 -7.54
C GLU A 163 7.85 -9.35 -6.38
N GLN A 164 7.50 -10.03 -5.30
CA GLN A 164 8.40 -10.17 -4.17
C GLN A 164 9.52 -11.13 -4.58
N PRO A 165 10.79 -10.70 -4.52
CA PRO A 165 11.88 -11.59 -4.85
C PRO A 165 11.86 -12.78 -3.87
N LEU A 166 12.14 -13.97 -4.39
CA LEU A 166 12.46 -15.16 -3.58
C LEU A 166 13.82 -14.93 -2.91
N ASP A 167 13.91 -14.00 -1.94
CA ASP A 167 15.21 -13.59 -1.40
C ASP A 167 15.56 -14.33 -0.11
N ARG A 168 16.73 -15.01 -0.15
CA ARG A 168 17.86 -15.11 0.83
C ARG A 168 17.59 -15.51 2.30
N LEU A 169 16.39 -15.35 2.83
CA LEU A 169 16.01 -15.78 4.20
C LEU A 169 15.98 -17.31 4.31
N GLU A 170 15.59 -17.97 3.24
CA GLU A 170 15.67 -19.43 3.09
C GLU A 170 17.13 -19.91 3.14
N SER A 171 18.09 -19.11 2.63
CA SER A 171 19.53 -19.40 2.76
C SER A 171 20.13 -19.08 4.14
N LEU A 172 19.37 -18.43 5.03
CA LEU A 172 19.77 -18.08 6.40
C LEU A 172 18.96 -18.83 7.47
N GLY A 173 18.05 -19.73 7.07
CA GLY A 173 17.27 -20.58 8.00
C GLY A 173 16.24 -19.83 8.85
N LEU A 174 15.87 -18.60 8.48
CA LEU A 174 14.84 -17.83 9.19
C LEU A 174 13.49 -18.07 8.51
N GLU A 175 12.49 -18.50 9.29
CA GLU A 175 11.14 -18.73 8.76
C GLU A 175 10.59 -17.44 8.14
N ARG A 176 10.28 -17.53 6.84
CA ARG A 176 9.53 -16.50 6.14
C ARG A 176 8.11 -16.51 6.71
N ARG A 177 7.67 -15.38 7.28
CA ARG A 177 6.23 -15.13 7.39
C ARG A 177 5.72 -15.04 5.96
N GLU A 178 4.92 -16.01 5.53
CA GLU A 178 4.35 -16.02 4.18
C GLU A 178 3.77 -14.63 3.86
N PRO A 179 4.17 -14.01 2.74
CA PRO A 179 3.55 -12.75 2.33
C PRO A 179 2.03 -12.94 2.25
N LEU A 180 1.26 -11.91 2.63
CA LEU A 180 -0.19 -11.93 2.47
C LEU A 180 -0.54 -12.43 1.06
N GLY A 181 -1.50 -13.34 0.98
CA GLY A 181 -1.97 -13.81 -0.32
C GLY A 181 -2.49 -12.64 -1.16
N ASP A 182 -2.42 -12.74 -2.49
CA ASP A 182 -2.88 -11.68 -3.40
C ASP A 182 -4.29 -11.18 -3.08
N ARG A 183 -5.13 -12.09 -2.60
CA ARG A 183 -6.48 -11.82 -2.13
C ARG A 183 -6.49 -10.96 -0.87
N GLU A 184 -5.78 -11.38 0.18
CA GLU A 184 -5.75 -10.68 1.47
C GLU A 184 -5.16 -9.27 1.28
N LEU A 185 -4.13 -9.15 0.45
CA LEU A 185 -3.56 -7.86 0.06
C LEU A 185 -4.60 -7.00 -0.67
N GLY A 186 -5.31 -7.56 -1.65
CA GLY A 186 -6.39 -6.87 -2.36
C GLY A 186 -7.54 -6.42 -1.44
N GLN A 187 -7.95 -7.27 -0.50
CA GLN A 187 -8.96 -6.95 0.51
C GLN A 187 -8.47 -5.84 1.46
N GLY A 188 -7.21 -5.93 1.90
CA GLY A 188 -6.58 -4.92 2.74
C GLY A 188 -6.50 -3.56 2.05
N ILE A 189 -6.11 -3.53 0.77
CA ILE A 189 -6.10 -2.30 -0.04
C ILE A 189 -7.53 -1.74 -0.19
N ALA A 190 -8.50 -2.58 -0.53
CA ALA A 190 -9.89 -2.15 -0.68
C ALA A 190 -10.46 -1.58 0.63
N ALA A 191 -10.18 -2.21 1.76
CA ALA A 191 -10.58 -1.74 3.08
C ALA A 191 -9.90 -0.42 3.44
N LEU A 192 -8.59 -0.29 3.16
CA LEU A 192 -7.83 0.94 3.40
C LEU A 192 -8.39 2.12 2.58
N VAL A 193 -8.66 1.92 1.28
CA VAL A 193 -9.24 2.96 0.42
C VAL A 193 -10.66 3.30 0.87
N ALA A 194 -11.48 2.30 1.24
CA ALA A 194 -12.82 2.55 1.77
C ALA A 194 -12.79 3.40 3.05
N ALA A 195 -11.90 3.06 4.00
CA ALA A 195 -11.72 3.84 5.23
C ALA A 195 -11.25 5.27 4.93
N GLY A 196 -10.31 5.44 3.98
CA GLY A 196 -9.86 6.76 3.54
C GLY A 196 -10.98 7.61 2.95
N LEU A 197 -11.81 7.04 2.07
CA LEU A 197 -12.96 7.73 1.48
C LEU A 197 -13.99 8.16 2.53
N LEU A 198 -14.25 7.33 3.55
CA LEU A 198 -15.13 7.69 4.67
C LEU A 198 -14.53 8.82 5.51
N GLY A 199 -13.23 8.78 5.79
CA GLY A 199 -12.52 9.86 6.49
C GLY A 199 -12.60 11.19 5.73
N THR A 200 -12.26 11.20 4.45
CA THR A 200 -12.37 12.41 3.61
C THR A 200 -13.81 12.90 3.50
N THR A 201 -14.80 11.99 3.45
CA THR A 201 -16.22 12.38 3.48
C THR A 201 -16.57 13.11 4.78
N ALA A 202 -16.15 12.57 5.92
CA ALA A 202 -16.46 13.16 7.22
C ALA A 202 -15.91 14.59 7.32
N GLU A 203 -14.69 14.82 6.83
CA GLU A 203 -14.10 16.16 6.79
C GLU A 203 -14.75 17.08 5.78
N ALA A 204 -15.01 16.61 4.55
CA ALA A 204 -15.70 17.40 3.54
C ALA A 204 -17.08 17.81 4.05
N ALA A 205 -17.83 16.90 4.67
CA ALA A 205 -19.14 17.18 5.26
C ALA A 205 -19.04 18.22 6.38
N LEU A 206 -18.05 18.11 7.26
CA LEU A 206 -17.80 19.07 8.33
C LEU A 206 -17.51 20.47 7.78
N LEU A 207 -16.56 20.58 6.83
CA LEU A 207 -16.16 21.86 6.24
C LEU A 207 -17.27 22.48 5.39
N HIS A 208 -18.07 21.65 4.70
CA HIS A 208 -19.19 22.12 3.91
C HIS A 208 -20.38 22.53 4.77
N PHE A 209 -20.60 21.85 5.91
CA PHE A 209 -21.58 22.24 6.90
C PHE A 209 -21.23 23.60 7.53
N ARG A 210 -19.94 23.87 7.80
CA ARG A 210 -19.48 25.21 8.20
C ARG A 210 -19.83 26.29 7.17
N GLY A 211 -19.83 25.96 5.89
CA GLY A 211 -20.31 26.84 4.82
C GLY A 211 -21.84 26.92 4.70
N ASN A 212 -22.58 26.07 5.41
CA ASN A 212 -24.02 25.88 5.30
C ASN A 212 -24.50 25.31 3.95
N PHE A 213 -23.67 24.53 3.25
CA PHE A 213 -24.02 23.92 1.94
C PHE A 213 -24.64 24.91 0.94
N GLN A 214 -24.17 26.14 0.95
CA GLN A 214 -24.71 27.25 0.17
C GLN A 214 -24.67 27.01 -1.35
N ASN A 215 -23.81 26.10 -1.81
CA ASN A 215 -23.73 25.66 -3.20
C ASN A 215 -24.06 24.16 -3.32
N ARG A 216 -24.92 23.80 -4.27
CA ARG A 216 -25.29 22.39 -4.54
C ARG A 216 -24.10 21.49 -4.91
N ALA A 217 -23.04 22.04 -5.49
CA ALA A 217 -21.81 21.29 -5.78
C ALA A 217 -21.14 20.72 -4.51
N MET A 218 -21.41 21.29 -3.34
CA MET A 218 -20.86 20.85 -2.05
C MET A 218 -21.38 19.48 -1.60
N TYR A 219 -22.52 19.02 -2.15
CA TYR A 219 -23.04 17.68 -1.84
C TYR A 219 -22.27 16.57 -2.57
N LEU A 220 -21.60 16.89 -3.69
CA LEU A 220 -20.91 15.90 -4.52
C LEU A 220 -19.83 15.12 -3.75
N PRO A 221 -18.87 15.77 -3.04
CA PRO A 221 -17.87 15.05 -2.25
C PRO A 221 -18.42 14.40 -0.97
N VAL A 222 -19.68 14.67 -0.60
CA VAL A 222 -20.33 14.05 0.57
C VAL A 222 -21.11 12.79 0.20
N LEU A 223 -21.63 12.73 -1.04
CA LEU A 223 -22.48 11.62 -1.49
C LEU A 223 -21.73 10.54 -2.27
N LEU A 224 -20.82 10.91 -3.17
CA LEU A 224 -20.14 9.94 -4.03
C LEU A 224 -19.13 9.06 -3.29
N PRO A 225 -18.21 9.61 -2.46
CA PRO A 225 -17.20 8.78 -1.82
C PRO A 225 -17.75 7.69 -0.89
N PRO A 226 -18.83 7.89 -0.10
CA PRO A 226 -19.44 6.82 0.68
C PRO A 226 -20.02 5.68 -0.15
N ALA A 227 -20.61 5.97 -1.31
CA ALA A 227 -21.11 4.94 -2.22
C ALA A 227 -19.95 4.06 -2.72
N VAL A 228 -18.84 4.67 -3.12
CA VAL A 228 -17.63 3.95 -3.55
C VAL A 228 -17.03 3.17 -2.38
N ALA A 229 -16.97 3.75 -1.18
CA ALA A 229 -16.50 3.08 0.02
C ALA A 229 -17.36 1.85 0.36
N GLY A 230 -18.69 1.92 0.21
CA GLY A 230 -19.59 0.78 0.40
C GLY A 230 -19.33 -0.35 -0.60
N LEU A 231 -19.10 -0.03 -1.87
CA LEU A 231 -18.76 -1.02 -2.90
C LEU A 231 -17.40 -1.69 -2.62
N LEU A 232 -16.38 -0.90 -2.25
CA LEU A 232 -15.06 -1.41 -1.88
C LEU A 232 -15.09 -2.23 -0.59
N GLY A 233 -15.83 -1.78 0.42
CA GLY A 233 -16.03 -2.51 1.68
C GLY A 233 -16.72 -3.85 1.45
N ARG A 234 -17.75 -3.90 0.60
CA ARG A 234 -18.37 -5.16 0.18
C ARG A 234 -17.39 -6.07 -0.54
N ALA A 235 -16.52 -5.52 -1.41
CA ALA A 235 -15.48 -6.30 -2.09
C ALA A 235 -14.44 -6.87 -1.11
N ALA A 236 -14.02 -6.08 -0.13
CA ALA A 236 -13.11 -6.50 0.94
C ALA A 236 -13.70 -7.61 1.80
N ALA A 237 -15.01 -7.56 2.09
CA ALA A 237 -15.71 -8.51 2.95
C ALA A 237 -16.20 -9.80 2.25
N ARG A 238 -16.04 -9.95 0.93
CA ARG A 238 -16.55 -11.16 0.24
C ARG A 238 -15.83 -12.40 0.78
N PRO A 239 -16.53 -13.47 1.20
CA PRO A 239 -15.90 -14.73 1.61
C PRO A 239 -15.27 -15.45 0.40
N ASP A 240 -14.47 -16.50 0.67
CA ASP A 240 -13.96 -17.36 -0.39
C ASP A 240 -15.13 -18.03 -1.11
N ALA A 241 -15.23 -17.83 -2.42
CA ALA A 241 -16.06 -18.70 -3.23
C ALA A 241 -15.36 -20.06 -3.23
N PRO A 242 -16.00 -21.15 -2.73
CA PRO A 242 -15.44 -22.47 -2.93
C PRO A 242 -15.22 -22.63 -4.43
N HIS A 243 -13.99 -22.98 -4.81
CA HIS A 243 -13.65 -23.29 -6.19
C HIS A 243 -14.45 -24.54 -6.59
N ALA A 244 -15.72 -24.36 -6.93
CA ALA A 244 -16.55 -25.40 -7.50
C ALA A 244 -15.92 -25.70 -8.85
N SER A 245 -15.34 -26.89 -8.93
CA SER A 245 -14.82 -27.56 -10.11
C SER A 245 -15.72 -27.38 -11.34
N GLN A 246 -15.54 -26.29 -12.08
CA GLN A 246 -16.07 -26.14 -13.45
C GLN A 246 -15.26 -26.97 -14.47
N ARG A 247 -14.45 -27.93 -14.01
CA ARG A 247 -13.82 -28.95 -14.86
C ARG A 247 -14.70 -30.19 -15.12
N ALA A 248 -15.90 -30.28 -14.54
CA ALA A 248 -16.76 -31.47 -14.66
C ALA A 248 -17.99 -31.32 -15.59
N ARG A 249 -18.14 -30.22 -16.34
CA ARG A 249 -19.28 -30.02 -17.27
C ARG A 249 -18.90 -29.76 -18.73
N GLY A 250 -17.74 -30.27 -19.15
CA GLY A 250 -17.29 -30.21 -20.54
C GLY A 250 -16.95 -31.57 -21.16
N ALA A 251 -17.25 -32.66 -20.46
CA ALA A 251 -17.02 -34.03 -20.92
C ALA A 251 -18.28 -34.86 -20.65
N SER A 252 -19.27 -34.68 -21.50
CA SER A 252 -20.42 -35.58 -21.66
C SER A 252 -21.07 -35.28 -22.99
#